data_AF-A0AAD8MTL2-F1
#
_entry.id   AF-A0AAD8MTL2-F1
#
_cell.length_a   1.000
_cell.length_b   1.000
_cell.length_c   1.000
_cell.angle_alpha   90.00
_cell.angle_beta   90.00
_cell.angle_gamma   90.00
#
_symmetry.space_group_name_H-M   'P 1'
#
loop_
_entity.id
_entity.type
_entity.pdbx_description
1 polymer ?
#
loop_
_entity_poly.entity_id
_entity_poly.type
_entity_poly.pdbx_seq_one_letter_code
_entity_poly.pdbx_strand_id
1 'polypeptide(L)'
;MSDRSPPGSPVSDKSPPGSPVSDSSFSVTGDSWESDDDDTLPLLEIFKMTYVGNLNKFRVMPKEQAGFIRICSDRGVQYVYKVDASDRLIEHGDELDVTVKGPTICYSKNIYLEYDLFSGDFKGRKCLGWEPDVDDALSTQVQLESSDCSREIAIIMGCFANATVATVEVTLSGISAATKVYGVVAANNSILDTPNCTSLLFVKKPDNVIEAGDKGVIPLSKSRVGVPLKSVLYLDISLNVNDYNHTASLQFNAQKEGESTKDADDMIKVKVSWCADEDKMCLMYDEVHTADD
;
A
#
# COMPACT_ATOMS: atom_id res chain seq x y z
N MET A 1 -39.19 -65.69 -11.87
CA MET A 1 -40.09 -64.51 -11.80
C MET A 1 -39.23 -63.26 -11.95
N SER A 2 -39.46 -62.29 -12.81
CA SER A 2 -40.05 -62.19 -14.13
C SER A 2 -39.48 -60.88 -14.68
N ASP A 3 -39.12 -60.88 -15.96
CA ASP A 3 -38.63 -59.72 -16.72
C ASP A 3 -39.50 -58.47 -16.55
N ARG A 4 -38.90 -57.29 -16.76
CA ARG A 4 -39.20 -56.43 -17.93
C ARG A 4 -38.54 -55.05 -17.83
N SER A 5 -37.60 -54.81 -18.73
CA SER A 5 -37.33 -53.47 -19.28
C SER A 5 -38.49 -53.05 -20.21
N PRO A 6 -38.82 -51.76 -20.32
CA PRO A 6 -39.66 -51.26 -21.41
C PRO A 6 -38.83 -50.68 -22.58
N PRO A 7 -39.43 -50.66 -23.80
CA PRO A 7 -38.78 -50.33 -25.06
C PRO A 7 -38.86 -48.83 -25.43
N GLY A 8 -38.01 -48.43 -26.38
CA GLY A 8 -38.05 -47.10 -26.99
C GLY A 8 -39.19 -46.92 -28.01
N SER A 9 -39.36 -45.69 -28.49
CA SER A 9 -40.07 -45.32 -29.73
C SER A 9 -39.91 -43.82 -30.07
N PRO A 10 -40.20 -43.39 -31.31
CA PRO A 10 -39.25 -42.56 -32.08
C PRO A 10 -39.85 -41.26 -32.67
N VAL A 11 -39.01 -40.54 -33.45
CA VAL A 11 -39.26 -39.57 -34.54
C VAL A 11 -40.25 -38.42 -34.31
N SER A 12 -39.80 -37.18 -34.54
CA SER A 12 -40.56 -36.18 -35.30
C SER A 12 -39.66 -35.06 -35.84
N ASP A 13 -39.24 -35.24 -37.08
CA ASP A 13 -38.89 -34.19 -38.04
C ASP A 13 -40.10 -33.27 -38.26
N LYS A 14 -39.92 -31.95 -38.13
CA LYS A 14 -40.72 -30.93 -38.81
C LYS A 14 -39.88 -29.67 -39.04
N SER A 15 -39.25 -29.58 -40.20
CA SER A 15 -38.90 -28.30 -40.81
C SER A 15 -40.08 -27.79 -41.64
N PRO A 16 -40.49 -26.52 -41.51
CA PRO A 16 -41.21 -25.81 -42.56
C PRO A 16 -40.26 -24.92 -43.38
N PRO A 17 -40.49 -24.77 -44.70
CA PRO A 17 -39.71 -23.89 -45.56
C PRO A 17 -40.35 -22.49 -45.67
N GLY A 18 -39.48 -21.49 -45.85
CA GLY A 18 -39.75 -20.30 -46.64
C GLY A 18 -40.18 -19.04 -45.88
N SER A 19 -39.36 -17.99 -45.94
CA SER A 19 -39.51 -16.95 -46.97
C SER A 19 -38.39 -15.89 -46.89
N PRO A 20 -38.06 -15.21 -48.00
CA PRO A 20 -36.92 -14.29 -48.11
C PRO A 20 -37.36 -12.83 -48.10
N VAL A 21 -36.95 -12.04 -47.11
CA VAL A 21 -36.95 -10.57 -47.10
C VAL A 21 -36.02 -10.21 -45.94
N SER A 22 -35.02 -9.34 -45.99
CA SER A 22 -34.91 -8.05 -46.66
C SER A 22 -33.43 -7.65 -46.61
N ASP A 23 -32.92 -7.04 -47.68
CA ASP A 23 -31.69 -6.25 -47.63
C ASP A 23 -31.84 -5.14 -46.59
N SER A 24 -31.17 -5.29 -45.45
CA SER A 24 -30.79 -4.17 -44.60
C SER A 24 -29.29 -3.96 -44.77
N SER A 25 -28.94 -2.88 -45.45
CA SER A 25 -27.62 -2.30 -45.44
C SER A 25 -27.26 -1.95 -43.99
N PHE A 26 -26.65 -2.89 -43.28
CA PHE A 26 -26.02 -2.64 -42.00
C PHE A 26 -24.72 -1.89 -42.31
N SER A 27 -24.76 -0.57 -42.14
CA SER A 27 -23.54 0.19 -41.91
C SER A 27 -22.92 -0.36 -40.63
N VAL A 28 -21.86 -1.16 -40.79
CA VAL A 28 -20.94 -1.48 -39.71
C VAL A 28 -20.26 -0.16 -39.35
N THR A 29 -20.89 0.61 -38.47
CA THR A 29 -20.14 1.48 -37.58
C THR A 29 -19.31 0.52 -36.75
N GLY A 30 -18.03 0.45 -37.07
CA GLY A 30 -17.07 -0.20 -36.21
C GLY A 30 -17.09 0.54 -34.89
N ASP A 31 -17.92 0.06 -33.97
CA ASP A 31 -17.70 0.26 -32.55
C ASP A 31 -16.39 -0.47 -32.29
N SER A 32 -15.31 0.31 -32.37
CA SER A 32 -14.05 -0.02 -31.76
C SER A 32 -14.39 -0.19 -30.28
N TRP A 33 -14.56 -1.43 -29.86
CA TRP A 33 -14.37 -1.81 -28.47
C TRP A 33 -12.87 -1.62 -28.25
N GLU A 34 -12.44 -0.37 -28.09
CA GLU A 34 -11.29 -0.07 -27.25
C GLU A 34 -11.70 -0.67 -25.91
N SER A 35 -11.28 -1.90 -25.68
CA SER A 35 -11.21 -2.47 -24.35
C SER A 35 -10.18 -1.61 -23.63
N ASP A 36 -10.62 -0.43 -23.19
CA ASP A 36 -10.03 0.37 -22.12
C ASP A 36 -10.19 -0.41 -20.81
N ASP A 37 -9.80 -1.68 -20.84
CA ASP A 37 -9.32 -2.38 -19.66
C ASP A 37 -7.98 -1.69 -19.36
N ASP A 38 -8.10 -0.48 -18.81
CA ASP A 38 -7.12 0.19 -17.98
C ASP A 38 -6.87 -0.81 -16.84
N ASP A 39 -6.05 -1.83 -17.14
CA ASP A 39 -5.57 -2.85 -16.23
C ASP A 39 -4.66 -2.13 -15.24
N THR A 40 -5.26 -1.37 -14.32
CA THR A 40 -4.54 -0.72 -13.23
C THR A 40 -3.90 -1.84 -12.44
N LEU A 41 -2.59 -1.93 -12.53
CA LEU A 41 -1.85 -2.96 -11.84
C LEU A 41 -1.99 -2.80 -10.32
N PRO A 42 -1.92 -3.90 -9.58
CA PRO A 42 -2.41 -3.88 -8.23
C PRO A 42 -1.34 -3.34 -7.25
N LEU A 43 -1.73 -2.54 -6.25
CA LEU A 43 -0.81 -1.89 -5.30
C LEU A 43 -0.55 -2.74 -4.06
N LEU A 44 0.63 -2.63 -3.46
CA LEU A 44 0.98 -3.34 -2.23
C LEU A 44 1.53 -2.38 -1.19
N GLU A 45 1.02 -2.45 0.04
CA GLU A 45 1.38 -1.56 1.13
C GLU A 45 1.63 -2.35 2.41
N ILE A 46 2.77 -2.14 3.07
CA ILE A 46 3.00 -2.62 4.44
C ILE A 46 2.46 -1.59 5.42
N PHE A 47 1.59 -2.03 6.33
CA PHE A 47 1.02 -1.20 7.39
C PHE A 47 1.75 -1.35 8.71
N LYS A 48 2.09 -2.60 9.06
CA LYS A 48 2.59 -2.91 10.41
C LYS A 48 3.54 -4.11 10.40
N MET A 49 4.54 -4.04 11.26
CA MET A 49 5.45 -5.14 11.56
C MET A 49 5.50 -5.36 13.07
N THR A 50 5.28 -6.61 13.50
CA THR A 50 5.28 -6.99 14.91
C THR A 50 6.31 -8.10 15.12
N TYR A 51 7.16 -7.95 16.14
CA TYR A 51 8.07 -9.02 16.54
C TYR A 51 7.33 -10.05 17.40
N VAL A 52 7.27 -11.28 16.91
CA VAL A 52 6.63 -12.43 17.57
C VAL A 52 7.74 -13.37 18.03
N GLY A 53 8.47 -12.97 19.07
CA GLY A 53 9.49 -13.81 19.70
C GLY A 53 8.89 -14.88 20.61
N ASN A 54 9.64 -15.92 20.97
CA ASN A 54 9.24 -16.80 22.07
C ASN A 54 9.33 -16.03 23.41
N LEU A 55 8.25 -16.02 24.20
CA LEU A 55 8.02 -15.20 25.41
C LEU A 55 9.15 -15.20 26.45
N ASN A 56 10.07 -16.16 26.43
CA ASN A 56 10.93 -16.43 27.58
C ASN A 56 12.45 -16.37 27.35
N LYS A 57 12.98 -16.06 26.14
CA LYS A 57 14.43 -16.22 25.93
C LYS A 57 15.19 -15.19 25.08
N PHE A 58 14.55 -14.38 24.24
CA PHE A 58 15.33 -13.58 23.27
C PHE A 58 14.80 -12.15 23.13
N ARG A 59 15.70 -11.20 23.41
CA ARG A 59 15.53 -9.76 23.19
C ARG A 59 16.47 -9.34 22.07
N VAL A 60 16.01 -8.47 21.16
CA VAL A 60 16.90 -7.91 20.12
C VAL A 60 17.62 -6.69 20.71
N MET A 61 18.95 -6.75 20.75
CA MET A 61 19.76 -5.67 21.32
C MET A 61 19.79 -4.46 20.37
N PRO A 62 19.82 -3.20 20.86
CA PRO A 62 19.85 -1.99 20.03
C PRO A 62 20.75 -2.05 18.80
N LYS A 63 22.00 -2.50 18.99
CA LYS A 63 23.03 -2.63 17.93
C LYS A 63 22.66 -3.62 16.82
N GLU A 64 21.76 -4.56 17.09
CA GLU A 64 21.34 -5.60 16.16
C GLU A 64 20.08 -5.21 15.41
N GLN A 65 19.31 -4.21 15.87
CA GLN A 65 17.93 -3.96 15.39
C GLN A 65 17.82 -3.47 13.95
N ALA A 66 18.92 -2.99 13.38
CA ALA A 66 18.91 -2.49 12.02
C ALA A 66 18.69 -3.61 10.99
N GLY A 67 17.99 -3.27 9.92
CA GLY A 67 17.81 -4.17 8.79
C GLY A 67 16.93 -3.59 7.71
N PHE A 68 16.59 -4.42 6.74
CA PHE A 68 15.66 -4.05 5.69
C PHE A 68 14.67 -5.15 5.33
N ILE A 69 13.51 -4.73 4.82
CA ILE A 69 12.63 -5.54 3.99
C ILE A 69 12.54 -4.87 2.64
N ARG A 70 12.70 -5.66 1.59
CA ARG A 70 12.47 -5.28 0.21
C ARG A 70 11.26 -5.99 -0.32
N ILE A 71 10.39 -5.25 -0.99
CA ILE A 71 9.42 -5.87 -1.88
C ILE A 71 10.04 -5.86 -3.26
N CYS A 72 10.11 -7.01 -3.88
CA CYS A 72 10.71 -7.23 -5.19
C CYS A 72 9.68 -7.85 -6.12
N SER A 73 9.80 -7.52 -7.40
CA SER A 73 9.12 -8.25 -8.48
C SER A 73 10.12 -8.78 -9.50
N ASP A 74 9.62 -9.42 -10.54
CA ASP A 74 10.38 -9.75 -11.74
C ASP A 74 10.96 -8.53 -12.46
N ARG A 75 10.43 -7.33 -12.22
CA ARG A 75 10.94 -6.05 -12.76
C ARG A 75 12.01 -5.40 -11.88
N GLY A 76 12.30 -5.93 -10.69
CA GLY A 76 13.37 -5.44 -9.80
C GLY A 76 12.94 -5.17 -8.37
N VAL A 77 13.80 -4.48 -7.61
CA VAL A 77 13.48 -4.02 -6.25
C VAL A 77 12.50 -2.87 -6.35
N GLN A 78 11.38 -3.00 -5.64
CA GLN A 78 10.33 -1.99 -5.66
C GLN A 78 10.39 -1.14 -4.40
N TYR A 79 10.67 -1.71 -3.21
CA TYR A 79 10.76 -0.96 -1.94
C TYR A 79 11.93 -1.37 -1.07
N VAL A 80 12.36 -0.45 -0.19
CA VAL A 80 13.22 -0.74 0.95
C VAL A 80 12.59 -0.15 2.21
N TYR A 81 11.95 -0.99 3.00
CA TYR A 81 11.61 -0.71 4.37
C TYR A 81 12.87 -0.85 5.20
N LYS A 82 13.24 0.20 5.94
CA LYS A 82 14.35 0.14 6.89
C LYS A 82 13.78 0.02 8.28
N VAL A 83 14.30 -0.96 9.02
CA VAL A 83 14.12 -1.00 10.48
C VAL A 83 15.30 -0.24 11.03
N ASP A 84 15.03 0.91 11.63
CA ASP A 84 16.08 1.72 12.24
C ASP A 84 16.46 1.16 13.61
N ALA A 85 17.73 1.27 13.97
CA ALA A 85 18.17 0.89 15.30
C ALA A 85 17.48 1.78 16.35
N SER A 86 16.91 1.16 17.38
CA SER A 86 16.36 1.89 18.52
C SER A 86 17.27 1.69 19.73
N ASP A 87 17.35 2.70 20.59
CA ASP A 87 18.04 2.58 21.87
C ASP A 87 17.30 1.67 22.86
N ARG A 88 16.02 1.36 22.58
CA ARG A 88 15.21 0.43 23.39
C ARG A 88 15.48 -1.02 23.00
N LEU A 89 15.29 -1.95 23.93
CA LEU A 89 15.23 -3.38 23.61
C LEU A 89 13.90 -3.69 22.90
N ILE A 90 13.93 -4.61 21.93
CA ILE A 90 12.71 -5.15 21.31
C ILE A 90 12.35 -6.46 22.02
N GLU A 91 11.12 -6.52 22.50
CA GLU A 91 10.52 -7.66 23.20
C GLU A 91 9.33 -8.25 22.43
N HIS A 92 8.87 -9.44 22.85
CA HIS A 92 7.72 -10.09 22.22
C HIS A 92 6.48 -9.17 22.25
N GLY A 93 5.85 -9.02 21.08
CA GLY A 93 4.66 -8.20 20.90
C GLY A 93 4.98 -6.75 20.56
N ASP A 94 6.25 -6.34 20.58
CA ASP A 94 6.63 -4.98 20.20
C ASP A 94 6.36 -4.74 18.71
N GLU A 95 5.79 -3.56 18.45
CA GLU A 95 5.70 -2.99 17.12
C GLU A 95 7.08 -2.43 16.72
N LEU A 96 7.48 -2.80 15.51
CA LEU A 96 8.72 -2.36 14.90
C LEU A 96 8.46 -1.05 14.19
N ASP A 97 9.27 -0.03 14.50
CA ASP A 97 9.24 1.24 13.80
C ASP A 97 9.90 1.04 12.43
N VAL A 98 9.10 1.15 11.35
CA VAL A 98 9.58 0.93 9.99
C VAL A 98 9.52 2.24 9.22
N THR A 99 10.64 2.65 8.66
CA THR A 99 10.71 3.78 7.73
C THR A 99 10.67 3.27 6.30
N VAL A 100 9.81 3.84 5.47
CA VAL A 100 9.71 3.44 4.05
C VAL A 100 10.63 4.34 3.24
N LYS A 101 11.64 3.76 2.59
CA LYS A 101 12.46 4.47 1.60
C LYS A 101 12.07 3.97 0.21
N GLY A 102 11.43 4.84 -0.57
CA GLY A 102 10.98 4.56 -1.94
C GLY A 102 9.47 4.81 -2.13
N PRO A 103 8.93 4.60 -3.34
CA PRO A 103 7.47 4.58 -3.61
C PRO A 103 6.69 3.53 -2.77
N THR A 104 5.47 3.06 -3.11
CA THR A 104 4.78 1.96 -2.35
C THR A 104 3.85 1.12 -3.24
N ILE A 105 4.38 0.63 -4.36
CA ILE A 105 3.69 0.20 -5.57
C ILE A 105 4.37 -1.04 -6.16
N CYS A 106 3.68 -2.18 -6.20
CA CYS A 106 4.25 -3.42 -6.70
C CYS A 106 3.56 -3.92 -7.97
N TYR A 107 4.26 -3.81 -9.09
CA TYR A 107 3.76 -4.20 -10.41
C TYR A 107 4.23 -5.61 -10.81
N SER A 108 3.56 -6.69 -10.37
CA SER A 108 3.75 -8.03 -10.97
C SER A 108 2.81 -9.10 -10.39
N LYS A 109 2.61 -10.18 -11.15
CA LYS A 109 2.05 -11.46 -10.67
C LYS A 109 2.99 -12.18 -9.69
N ASN A 110 4.29 -11.88 -9.75
CA ASN A 110 5.31 -12.52 -8.93
C ASN A 110 5.92 -11.49 -7.97
N ILE A 111 5.31 -11.33 -6.80
CA ILE A 111 5.82 -10.45 -5.74
C ILE A 111 6.56 -11.27 -4.69
N TYR A 112 7.71 -10.77 -4.28
CA TYR A 112 8.55 -11.39 -3.26
C TYR A 112 8.88 -10.38 -2.16
N LEU A 113 8.90 -10.83 -0.92
CA LEU A 113 9.58 -10.15 0.17
C LEU A 113 11.00 -10.69 0.28
N GLU A 114 12.00 -9.87 0.04
CA GLU A 114 13.39 -10.13 0.41
C GLU A 114 13.68 -9.41 1.71
N TYR A 115 14.30 -10.06 2.69
CA TYR A 115 14.50 -9.46 4.00
C TYR A 115 15.86 -9.85 4.56
N ASP A 116 16.47 -8.90 5.27
CA ASP A 116 17.68 -9.07 6.07
C ASP A 116 17.51 -8.18 7.31
N LEU A 117 17.00 -8.77 8.38
CA LEU A 117 16.69 -8.10 9.64
C LEU A 117 17.53 -8.68 10.76
N PHE A 118 17.78 -7.83 11.74
CA PHE A 118 18.40 -8.22 13.01
C PHE A 118 19.78 -8.86 12.82
N SER A 119 20.65 -8.18 12.08
CA SER A 119 22.01 -8.67 11.77
C SER A 119 22.03 -10.04 11.07
N GLY A 120 21.03 -10.32 10.22
CA GLY A 120 20.92 -11.56 9.46
C GLY A 120 20.20 -12.71 10.17
N ASP A 121 19.69 -12.47 11.38
CA ASP A 121 18.86 -13.46 12.10
C ASP A 121 17.62 -13.86 11.30
N PHE A 122 17.02 -12.89 10.61
CA PHE A 122 15.96 -13.09 9.65
C PHE A 122 16.49 -12.72 8.29
N LYS A 123 16.86 -13.73 7.50
CA LYS A 123 17.36 -13.52 6.15
C LYS A 123 16.70 -14.50 5.19
N GLY A 124 16.10 -13.97 4.12
CA GLY A 124 15.45 -14.84 3.16
C GLY A 124 14.67 -14.10 2.08
N ARG A 125 13.93 -14.91 1.32
CA ARG A 125 13.02 -14.47 0.28
C ARG A 125 11.72 -15.26 0.39
N LYS A 126 10.57 -14.58 0.45
CA LYS A 126 9.25 -15.20 0.54
C LYS A 126 8.37 -14.74 -0.62
N CYS A 127 7.83 -15.69 -1.38
CA CYS A 127 6.84 -15.38 -2.41
C CYS A 127 5.51 -15.02 -1.75
N LEU A 128 4.94 -13.89 -2.16
CA LEU A 128 3.59 -13.50 -1.82
C LEU A 128 2.68 -14.07 -2.91
N GLY A 129 2.27 -15.32 -2.78
CA GLY A 129 1.33 -15.92 -3.73
C GLY A 129 0.03 -15.11 -3.69
N TRP A 130 -0.17 -14.25 -4.70
CA TRP A 130 -1.24 -13.27 -4.71
C TRP A 130 -1.83 -13.13 -6.11
N GLU A 131 -3.14 -13.29 -6.17
CA GLU A 131 -3.97 -13.10 -7.36
C GLU A 131 -5.23 -12.35 -6.88
N PRO A 132 -5.21 -11.00 -6.82
CA PRO A 132 -6.39 -10.24 -6.44
C PRO A 132 -7.41 -10.29 -7.58
N ASP A 133 -8.70 -10.37 -7.25
CA ASP A 133 -9.75 -10.08 -8.23
C ASP A 133 -9.73 -8.57 -8.58
N VAL A 134 -10.17 -8.20 -9.78
CA VAL A 134 -9.97 -6.88 -10.43
C VAL A 134 -10.48 -5.66 -9.64
N ASP A 135 -11.29 -5.84 -8.60
CA ASP A 135 -11.79 -4.76 -7.73
C ASP A 135 -11.53 -5.02 -6.22
N ASP A 136 -10.69 -5.99 -5.89
CA ASP A 136 -10.48 -6.38 -4.50
C ASP A 136 -9.41 -5.54 -3.78
N ALA A 137 -9.74 -5.19 -2.54
CA ALA A 137 -8.79 -4.76 -1.54
C ALA A 137 -8.71 -5.82 -0.44
N LEU A 138 -7.53 -6.37 -0.20
CA LEU A 138 -7.33 -7.44 0.76
C LEU A 138 -6.23 -7.05 1.74
N SER A 139 -6.44 -7.37 3.01
CA SER A 139 -5.35 -7.38 3.99
C SER A 139 -4.84 -8.81 4.18
N THR A 140 -3.53 -8.97 4.25
CA THR A 140 -2.90 -10.27 4.50
C THR A 140 -1.81 -10.14 5.56
N GLN A 141 -1.58 -11.22 6.28
CA GLN A 141 -0.50 -11.32 7.25
C GLN A 141 0.55 -12.29 6.76
N VAL A 142 1.77 -11.80 6.62
CA VAL A 142 2.93 -12.59 6.21
C VAL A 142 3.82 -12.84 7.41
N GLN A 143 4.08 -14.11 7.71
CA GLN A 143 5.03 -14.50 8.74
C GLN A 143 6.43 -14.67 8.15
N LEU A 144 7.43 -14.05 8.75
CA LEU A 144 8.84 -14.33 8.51
C LEU A 144 9.40 -15.12 9.68
N GLU A 145 10.08 -16.21 9.39
CA GLU A 145 10.72 -17.04 10.41
C GLU A 145 12.22 -16.75 10.43
N SER A 146 12.79 -16.78 11.63
CA SER A 146 14.23 -16.77 11.84
C SER A 146 14.86 -18.07 11.34
N SER A 147 16.17 -18.02 11.07
CA SER A 147 16.91 -19.17 10.52
C SER A 147 16.87 -20.43 11.39
N ASP A 148 16.67 -20.27 12.70
CA ASP A 148 16.54 -21.34 13.69
C ASP A 148 15.09 -21.67 14.05
N CYS A 149 14.11 -21.08 13.35
CA CYS A 149 12.67 -21.26 13.55
C CYS A 149 12.20 -20.94 14.99
N SER A 150 12.96 -20.15 15.76
CA SER A 150 12.65 -19.87 17.17
C SER A 150 11.91 -18.55 17.39
N ARG A 151 11.90 -17.70 16.35
CA ARG A 151 11.36 -16.34 16.34
C ARG A 151 10.63 -16.07 15.03
N GLU A 152 9.60 -15.25 15.12
CA GLU A 152 8.76 -14.85 14.00
C GLU A 152 8.63 -13.32 13.93
N ILE A 153 8.40 -12.80 12.73
CA ILE A 153 7.97 -11.42 12.48
C ILE A 153 6.68 -11.50 11.68
N ALA A 154 5.61 -10.91 12.22
CA ALA A 154 4.34 -10.77 11.53
C ALA A 154 4.31 -9.44 10.78
N ILE A 155 4.02 -9.48 9.49
CA ILE A 155 3.90 -8.30 8.63
C ILE A 155 2.45 -8.21 8.15
N ILE A 156 1.78 -7.10 8.43
CA ILE A 156 0.43 -6.82 7.94
C ILE A 156 0.54 -5.95 6.69
N MET A 157 -0.05 -6.44 5.61
CA MET A 157 0.04 -5.85 4.27
C MET A 157 -1.35 -5.66 3.67
N GLY A 158 -1.53 -4.60 2.89
CA GLY A 158 -2.69 -4.31 2.06
C GLY A 158 -2.38 -4.51 0.59
N CYS A 159 -3.32 -5.11 -0.12
CA CYS A 159 -3.26 -5.50 -1.53
C CYS A 159 -4.41 -4.83 -2.30
N PHE A 160 -4.05 -4.10 -3.34
CA PHE A 160 -4.77 -3.07 -4.12
C PHE A 160 -5.19 -3.36 -5.56
N ALA A 161 -6.23 -4.12 -5.92
CA ALA A 161 -6.44 -4.54 -7.34
C ALA A 161 -6.70 -3.41 -8.37
N ASN A 162 -7.19 -2.27 -7.92
CA ASN A 162 -7.56 -1.13 -8.77
C ASN A 162 -7.35 0.14 -7.96
N ALA A 163 -6.12 0.68 -7.97
CA ALA A 163 -5.72 1.68 -7.01
C ALA A 163 -4.82 2.76 -7.61
N THR A 164 -4.81 3.90 -6.94
CA THR A 164 -3.98 5.07 -7.26
C THR A 164 -3.00 5.32 -6.13
N VAL A 165 -1.94 6.08 -6.44
CA VAL A 165 -0.95 6.49 -5.45
C VAL A 165 -1.27 7.90 -5.01
N ALA A 166 -1.51 8.07 -3.71
CA ALA A 166 -1.64 9.37 -3.09
C ALA A 166 -0.29 9.80 -2.50
N THR A 167 0.31 10.86 -3.05
CA THR A 167 1.45 11.54 -2.45
C THR A 167 0.92 12.66 -1.54
N VAL A 168 1.08 12.47 -0.24
CA VAL A 168 0.67 13.38 0.83
C VAL A 168 1.80 14.33 1.17
N GLU A 169 1.48 15.62 1.19
CA GLU A 169 2.33 16.69 1.68
C GLU A 169 1.58 17.47 2.77
N VAL A 170 2.20 17.64 3.93
CA VAL A 170 1.65 18.41 5.04
C VAL A 170 2.52 19.66 5.22
N THR A 171 1.88 20.82 5.15
CA THR A 171 2.54 22.12 5.22
C THR A 171 1.90 22.97 6.32
N LEU A 172 2.73 23.71 7.03
CA LEU A 172 2.31 24.71 7.98
C LEU A 172 2.19 26.09 7.31
N SER A 173 1.03 26.71 7.45
CA SER A 173 0.67 28.03 6.91
C SER A 173 1.06 29.15 7.87
N GLY A 174 1.37 30.33 7.34
CA GLY A 174 1.59 31.54 8.15
C GLY A 174 2.89 31.54 8.96
N ILE A 175 3.84 30.66 8.62
CA ILE A 175 5.10 30.50 9.35
C ILE A 175 6.23 31.27 8.66
N SER A 176 6.94 32.09 9.43
CA SER A 176 8.11 32.87 8.96
C SER A 176 9.44 32.41 9.55
N ALA A 177 9.44 31.45 10.49
CA ALA A 177 10.62 30.94 11.18
C ALA A 177 10.54 29.42 11.41
N ALA A 178 11.70 28.79 11.66
CA ALA A 178 11.77 27.37 12.02
C ALA A 178 10.80 27.06 13.18
N THR A 179 9.87 26.13 12.92
CA THR A 179 8.76 25.83 13.82
C THR A 179 8.88 24.41 14.31
N LYS A 180 8.78 24.25 15.62
CA LYS A 180 8.88 22.98 16.33
C LYS A 180 7.61 22.17 16.13
N VAL A 181 7.75 20.95 15.61
CA VAL A 181 6.65 20.04 15.32
C VAL A 181 6.92 18.66 15.90
N TYR A 182 5.92 18.11 16.58
CA TYR A 182 5.83 16.69 16.92
C TYR A 182 4.37 16.24 16.87
N GLY A 183 4.12 14.94 16.96
CA GLY A 183 2.77 14.38 16.90
C GLY A 183 2.66 13.26 15.88
N VAL A 184 1.47 13.09 15.31
CA VAL A 184 1.12 11.99 14.41
C VAL A 184 0.39 12.51 13.18
N VAL A 185 0.77 11.98 12.02
CA VAL A 185 -0.04 11.99 10.79
C VAL A 185 -0.22 10.55 10.36
N ALA A 186 -1.46 10.10 10.25
CA ALA A 186 -1.83 8.76 9.87
C ALA A 186 -2.75 8.78 8.65
N ALA A 187 -2.65 7.74 7.84
CA ALA A 187 -3.47 7.53 6.66
C ALA A 187 -4.18 6.19 6.72
N ASN A 188 -5.46 6.17 6.35
CA ASN A 188 -6.22 4.95 6.17
C ASN A 188 -7.15 5.09 4.96
N ASN A 189 -7.73 4.01 4.46
CA ASN A 189 -8.70 4.05 3.38
C ASN A 189 -10.02 3.41 3.79
N SER A 190 -11.11 3.78 3.11
CA SER A 190 -12.46 3.32 3.44
C SER A 190 -12.74 1.85 3.15
N ILE A 191 -11.85 1.14 2.46
CA ILE A 191 -12.08 -0.28 2.11
C ILE A 191 -11.41 -1.20 3.13
N LEU A 192 -10.16 -0.90 3.50
CA LEU A 192 -9.44 -1.61 4.57
C LEU A 192 -9.57 -0.89 5.91
N ASP A 193 -10.81 -0.59 6.32
CA ASP A 193 -11.10 0.04 7.62
C ASP A 193 -10.95 -0.97 8.77
N THR A 194 -9.73 -1.44 8.98
CA THR A 194 -9.35 -2.26 10.12
C THR A 194 -8.27 -1.53 10.91
N PRO A 195 -8.26 -1.61 12.25
CA PRO A 195 -7.29 -0.89 13.09
C PRO A 195 -5.82 -1.18 12.77
N ASN A 196 -5.55 -2.30 12.11
CA ASN A 196 -4.20 -2.75 11.78
C ASN A 196 -3.74 -2.34 10.37
N CYS A 197 -4.59 -1.66 9.59
CA CYS A 197 -4.29 -1.21 8.22
C CYS A 197 -4.10 0.32 8.13
N THR A 198 -3.52 0.92 9.17
CA THR A 198 -3.22 2.35 9.21
C THR A 198 -1.76 2.59 8.84
N SER A 199 -1.53 3.46 7.87
CA SER A 199 -0.20 3.92 7.46
C SER A 199 0.22 5.14 8.26
N LEU A 200 1.25 4.98 9.09
CA LEU A 200 1.85 6.07 9.84
C LEU A 200 2.79 6.87 8.92
N LEU A 201 2.37 8.08 8.57
CA LEU A 201 3.11 8.98 7.67
C LEU A 201 4.12 9.83 8.42
N PHE A 202 3.80 10.19 9.66
CA PHE A 202 4.67 10.94 10.54
C PHE A 202 4.37 10.55 11.98
N VAL A 203 5.42 10.23 12.75
CA VAL A 203 5.31 10.03 14.20
C VAL A 203 6.55 10.62 14.85
N LYS A 204 6.34 11.64 15.68
CA LYS A 204 7.38 12.23 16.51
C LYS A 204 6.85 12.45 17.91
N LYS A 205 7.64 12.02 18.90
CA LYS A 205 7.35 12.21 20.32
C LYS A 205 7.79 13.60 20.78
N PRO A 206 7.28 14.12 21.92
CA PRO A 206 7.65 15.44 22.44
C PRO A 206 9.15 15.63 22.72
N ASP A 207 9.88 14.54 22.95
CA ASP A 207 11.33 14.51 23.16
C ASP A 207 12.15 14.45 21.86
N ASN A 208 11.50 14.21 20.71
CA ASN A 208 12.12 14.12 19.39
C ASN A 208 11.43 15.08 18.40
N VAL A 209 11.42 16.35 18.76
CA VAL A 209 10.84 17.43 17.96
C VAL A 209 11.66 17.63 16.69
N ILE A 210 10.98 17.89 15.58
CA ILE A 210 11.63 18.31 14.34
C ILE A 210 11.30 19.77 14.03
N GLU A 211 12.12 20.38 13.19
CA GLU A 211 11.81 21.68 12.60
C GLU A 211 11.17 21.48 11.23
N ALA A 212 10.04 22.13 10.99
CA ALA A 212 9.47 22.18 9.64
C ALA A 212 10.44 22.91 8.69
N GLY A 213 10.59 22.43 7.46
CA GLY A 213 11.57 22.97 6.50
C GLY A 213 11.23 24.37 5.98
N ASP A 214 12.02 24.89 5.03
CA ASP A 214 12.03 26.29 4.51
C ASP A 214 10.70 26.83 3.92
N LYS A 215 9.61 26.04 3.94
CA LYS A 215 8.27 26.44 3.50
C LYS A 215 7.17 25.97 4.46
N GLY A 216 7.53 25.57 5.69
CA GLY A 216 6.62 24.93 6.63
C GLY A 216 6.29 23.48 6.29
N VAL A 217 6.98 22.87 5.30
CA VAL A 217 6.76 21.47 4.93
C VAL A 217 7.27 20.56 6.04
N ILE A 218 6.41 19.65 6.49
CA ILE A 218 6.75 18.63 7.50
C ILE A 218 7.37 17.42 6.78
N PRO A 219 8.62 17.04 7.08
CA PRO A 219 9.23 15.85 6.51
C PRO A 219 8.56 14.59 7.07
N LEU A 220 7.70 13.98 6.26
CA LEU A 220 7.02 12.73 6.57
C LEU A 220 8.02 11.54 6.49
N SER A 221 7.88 10.56 7.39
CA SER A 221 8.61 9.28 7.29
C SER A 221 8.13 8.42 6.13
N LYS A 222 6.90 8.67 5.67
CA LYS A 222 6.27 8.08 4.49
C LYS A 222 5.29 9.10 3.91
N SER A 223 5.43 9.45 2.63
CA SER A 223 4.52 10.41 1.97
C SER A 223 3.62 9.77 0.93
N ARG A 224 3.86 8.51 0.53
CA ARG A 224 3.06 7.82 -0.49
C ARG A 224 2.23 6.72 0.14
N VAL A 225 0.96 6.65 -0.24
CA VAL A 225 0.02 5.60 0.21
C VAL A 225 -0.77 5.05 -0.97
N GLY A 226 -1.06 3.76 -0.94
CA GLY A 226 -1.93 3.11 -1.91
C GLY A 226 -3.39 3.34 -1.55
N VAL A 227 -4.20 3.78 -2.50
CA VAL A 227 -5.61 4.07 -2.27
C VAL A 227 -6.44 3.40 -3.37
N PRO A 228 -7.32 2.44 -3.05
CA PRO A 228 -8.24 1.89 -4.03
C PRO A 228 -9.04 2.99 -4.74
N LEU A 229 -9.18 2.88 -6.05
CA LEU A 229 -10.09 3.73 -6.79
C LEU A 229 -11.52 3.47 -6.30
N LYS A 230 -12.38 4.51 -6.36
CA LYS A 230 -13.73 4.50 -5.76
C LYS A 230 -13.76 4.40 -4.22
N SER A 231 -12.62 4.57 -3.55
CA SER A 231 -12.56 4.68 -2.09
C SER A 231 -12.31 6.12 -1.61
N VAL A 232 -12.24 6.29 -0.29
CA VAL A 232 -11.87 7.54 0.37
C VAL A 232 -10.58 7.33 1.15
N LEU A 233 -9.59 8.21 0.93
CA LEU A 233 -8.42 8.36 1.79
C LEU A 233 -8.79 9.23 3.00
N TYR A 234 -8.63 8.67 4.19
CA TYR A 234 -8.72 9.37 5.46
C TYR A 234 -7.33 9.76 5.93
N LEU A 235 -7.15 11.01 6.32
CA LEU A 235 -5.93 11.49 6.97
C LEU A 235 -6.28 12.02 8.36
N ASP A 236 -5.77 11.34 9.38
CA ASP A 236 -5.89 11.77 10.78
C ASP A 236 -4.61 12.48 11.20
N ILE A 237 -4.77 13.71 11.68
CA ILE A 237 -3.70 14.62 12.02
C ILE A 237 -3.86 14.98 13.50
N SER A 238 -2.78 14.84 14.25
CA SER A 238 -2.67 15.27 15.65
C SER A 238 -1.26 15.78 15.86
N LEU A 239 -1.05 17.06 15.57
CA LEU A 239 0.26 17.71 15.58
C LEU A 239 0.33 18.78 16.65
N ASN A 240 1.43 18.81 17.39
CA ASN A 240 1.79 19.93 18.24
C ASN A 240 2.75 20.84 17.50
N VAL A 241 2.36 22.09 17.33
CA VAL A 241 3.10 23.13 16.63
C VAL A 241 3.37 24.25 17.63
N ASN A 242 4.62 24.45 18.03
CA ASN A 242 5.00 25.41 19.09
C ASN A 242 4.16 25.28 20.37
N ASP A 243 3.98 24.04 20.86
CA ASP A 243 3.21 23.70 22.07
C ASP A 243 1.67 23.86 21.95
N TYR A 244 1.14 24.18 20.76
CA TYR A 244 -0.28 24.17 20.48
C TYR A 244 -0.68 22.89 19.76
N ASN A 245 -1.72 22.21 20.25
CA ASN A 245 -2.21 20.98 19.66
C ASN A 245 -3.25 21.26 18.57
N HIS A 246 -3.03 20.67 17.40
CA HIS A 246 -3.85 20.79 16.20
C HIS A 246 -4.33 19.40 15.80
N THR A 247 -5.65 19.19 15.77
CA THR A 247 -6.24 17.89 15.44
C THR A 247 -7.28 18.02 14.34
N ALA A 248 -7.19 17.17 13.31
CA ALA A 248 -8.16 17.14 12.22
C ALA A 248 -8.25 15.75 11.60
N SER A 249 -9.43 15.43 11.06
CA SER A 249 -9.65 14.27 10.20
C SER A 249 -10.10 14.74 8.82
N LEU A 250 -9.26 14.54 7.82
CA LEU A 250 -9.50 14.95 6.44
C LEU A 250 -9.90 13.76 5.58
N GLN A 251 -10.73 14.02 4.59
CA GLN A 251 -11.23 12.99 3.66
C GLN A 251 -10.92 13.40 2.23
N PHE A 252 -10.37 12.51 1.42
CA PHE A 252 -10.08 12.76 0.02
C PHE A 252 -10.61 11.60 -0.82
N ASN A 253 -11.54 11.89 -1.74
CA ASN A 253 -12.02 10.87 -2.67
C ASN A 253 -10.87 10.46 -3.58
N ALA A 254 -10.65 9.15 -3.74
CA ALA A 254 -9.60 8.64 -4.61
C ALA A 254 -9.83 9.08 -6.06
N GLN A 255 -8.75 9.51 -6.72
CA GLN A 255 -8.76 9.97 -8.11
C GLN A 255 -7.63 9.28 -8.87
N LYS A 256 -7.84 8.98 -10.16
CA LYS A 256 -6.80 8.38 -11.00
C LYS A 256 -5.56 9.30 -11.06
N GLU A 257 -5.79 10.59 -11.31
CA GLU A 257 -4.76 11.61 -11.37
C GLU A 257 -5.28 12.97 -10.87
N GLY A 258 -4.35 13.87 -10.57
CA GLY A 258 -4.65 15.26 -10.23
C GLY A 258 -4.17 15.66 -8.84
N GLU A 259 -4.71 16.74 -8.31
CA GLU A 259 -4.35 17.24 -6.99
C GLU A 259 -5.62 17.58 -6.19
N SER A 260 -5.56 17.33 -4.90
CA SER A 260 -6.58 17.73 -3.94
C SER A 260 -5.92 18.44 -2.78
N THR A 261 -6.60 19.43 -2.22
CA THR A 261 -6.05 20.22 -1.11
C THR A 261 -7.15 20.52 -0.12
N LYS A 262 -6.84 20.38 1.16
CA LYS A 262 -7.72 20.75 2.27
C LYS A 262 -6.91 21.38 3.39
N ASP A 263 -7.52 22.34 4.06
CA ASP A 263 -7.00 22.91 5.29
C ASP A 263 -7.58 22.10 6.46
N ALA A 264 -6.71 21.61 7.34
CA ALA A 264 -7.08 20.94 8.58
C ALA A 264 -7.55 21.96 9.63
N ASP A 265 -6.88 23.11 9.65
CA ASP A 265 -7.23 24.33 10.37
C ASP A 265 -6.49 25.53 9.75
N ASP A 266 -6.49 26.68 10.42
CA ASP A 266 -5.81 27.89 9.95
C ASP A 266 -4.28 27.73 9.81
N MET A 267 -3.68 26.72 10.46
CA MET A 267 -2.24 26.48 10.51
C MET A 267 -1.82 25.32 9.62
N ILE A 268 -2.62 24.27 9.47
CA ILE A 268 -2.21 23.05 8.78
C ILE A 268 -2.94 22.91 7.45
N LYS A 269 -2.15 22.80 6.38
CA LYS A 269 -2.63 22.54 5.04
C LYS A 269 -2.11 21.20 4.53
N VAL A 270 -3.00 20.44 3.90
CA VAL A 270 -2.66 19.14 3.33
C VAL A 270 -2.93 19.15 1.84
N LYS A 271 -1.93 18.74 1.09
CA LYS A 271 -2.00 18.51 -0.36
C LYS A 271 -1.86 17.00 -0.61
N VAL A 272 -2.74 16.47 -1.45
CA VAL A 272 -2.66 15.10 -1.96
C VAL A 272 -2.51 15.19 -3.48
N SER A 273 -1.44 14.60 -4.00
CA SER A 273 -1.21 14.48 -5.45
C SER A 273 -1.44 13.03 -5.86
N TRP A 274 -2.31 12.82 -6.82
CA TRP A 274 -2.73 11.51 -7.32
C TRP A 274 -1.99 11.17 -8.61
N CYS A 275 -1.49 9.95 -8.71
CA CYS A 275 -0.81 9.47 -9.91
C CYS A 275 -1.12 7.99 -10.16
N ALA A 276 -1.60 7.68 -11.36
CA ALA A 276 -1.81 6.31 -11.84
C ALA A 276 -0.64 5.77 -12.69
N ASP A 277 0.23 6.66 -13.18
CA ASP A 277 1.12 6.40 -14.32
C ASP A 277 2.39 5.59 -13.98
N GLU A 278 2.55 4.42 -14.62
CA GLU A 278 3.67 3.46 -14.44
C GLU A 278 5.04 4.04 -14.87
N ASP A 279 5.09 4.80 -15.97
CA ASP A 279 6.34 5.19 -16.62
C ASP A 279 7.03 6.39 -15.94
N LYS A 280 6.25 7.27 -15.31
CA LYS A 280 6.81 8.36 -14.50
C LYS A 280 7.39 7.89 -13.17
N MET A 281 7.02 6.68 -12.73
CA MET A 281 7.42 6.16 -11.42
C MET A 281 8.71 5.34 -11.45
N CYS A 282 9.02 4.66 -12.55
CA CYS A 282 10.31 3.96 -12.72
C CYS A 282 11.51 4.90 -12.92
N LEU A 283 11.31 6.07 -13.53
CA LEU A 283 12.41 7.01 -13.84
C LEU A 283 12.96 7.78 -12.63
N MET A 284 12.33 7.71 -11.45
CA MET A 284 12.86 8.35 -10.23
C MET A 284 13.89 7.48 -9.48
N TYR A 285 14.13 6.24 -9.92
CA TYR A 285 15.00 5.29 -9.22
C TYR A 285 16.49 5.45 -9.57
N ASP A 286 16.82 5.96 -10.75
CA ASP A 286 18.22 6.07 -11.20
C ASP A 286 19.02 7.16 -10.46
N GLU A 287 18.37 8.11 -9.79
CA GLU A 287 19.08 9.22 -9.10
C GLU A 287 19.45 8.91 -7.64
N VAL A 288 18.83 7.91 -7.00
CA VAL A 288 19.07 7.61 -5.56
C VAL A 288 20.27 6.68 -5.35
N HIS A 289 20.73 5.98 -6.39
CA HIS A 289 21.87 5.05 -6.29
C HIS A 289 23.23 5.65 -6.64
N THR A 290 23.32 6.96 -6.90
CA THR A 290 24.61 7.62 -7.18
C THR A 290 25.10 8.57 -6.07
N ALA A 291 24.41 8.68 -4.93
CA ALA A 291 24.69 9.73 -3.95
C ALA A 291 25.33 9.29 -2.62
N ASP A 292 25.41 8.00 -2.31
CA ASP A 292 26.00 7.49 -1.05
C ASP A 292 27.01 6.36 -1.29
N ASP A 293 28.08 6.68 -2.04
CA ASP A 293 29.40 6.01 -1.96
C ASP A 293 30.46 7.03 -1.50
#